data_AF-A0A9N9L5U3-F1
#
_entry.id   AF-A0A9N9L5U3-F1
#
_cell.length_a   1.000
_cell.length_b   1.000
_cell.length_c   1.000
_cell.angle_alpha   90.00
_cell.angle_beta   90.00
_cell.angle_gamma   90.00
#
_symmetry.space_group_name_H-M   'P 1'
#
loop_
_entity.id
_entity.type
_entity.pdbx_description
1 polymer ?
#
loop_
_entity_poly.entity_id
_entity_poly.type
_entity_poly.pdbx_seq_one_letter_code
_entity_poly.pdbx_strand_id
1 'polypeptide(L)'
;MSESAYTIILHGNDATGKTTLVPALRAAGQVVYARGDEDATLEDTIVVRGFDKLTLQLAGDDRAPLPESYKDKDGVQRRIVRIVLDADVPVLQGRLAGRPSTDKWESEKALFYFRARFLELAAFYGLPIVNTGKKGVDESVSDIIALSRNTEVLTLFSRLALRTLTPDDVASLAARRAVVAGVDYAKRLEEIIAAECGETSLFTPEDVRTQCLRDPGLVNALVNQYDNLHDPSSQLRLRLVVEGESKQIYKVETPLTRDFDNRVLVFLKPTIYSHSKQSTAEISGLSAIRAAGSRLFLEMLHRAGISHTYLGLNKHGLIWANGTEITMIETVYKELCAGTDKHSFFGMVTDPAITLPTGQYKRGPYVRFDWRNPNHVYKGVNPAKHPFYYLMESSVGKNVFYENFLTARAKPFGDKCVPEELVHGVQAVEPSVDWTTRIFFTMQHYLHQIGLEVQDGCIMLDPTGQTMWSEINQDCMRLKRRETTTANGPDAFDKDVWRAGGSAVKESILDKWNQLNALLRAHLASRPFHEHEMVAPHEAYGLHAREVLADKNLTLTPRYRALYERLVSHDRSKLRSS
;
A
#
# COMPACT_ATOMS: atom_id res chain seq x y z
N MET A 1 37.31 -20.46 -9.55
CA MET A 1 36.93 -19.13 -10.07
C MET A 1 37.23 -18.13 -8.96
N SER A 2 38.01 -17.07 -9.22
CA SER A 2 38.23 -16.03 -8.21
C SER A 2 36.90 -15.34 -7.91
N GLU A 3 36.54 -15.20 -6.65
CA GLU A 3 35.35 -14.46 -6.24
C GLU A 3 35.43 -13.04 -6.83
N SER A 4 34.38 -12.58 -7.52
CA SER A 4 34.38 -11.24 -8.10
C SER A 4 34.55 -10.21 -6.99
N ALA A 5 35.54 -9.32 -7.09
CA ALA A 5 35.71 -8.25 -6.12
C ALA A 5 34.43 -7.40 -6.03
N TYR A 6 34.06 -7.01 -4.81
CA TYR A 6 32.88 -6.19 -4.56
C TYR A 6 33.16 -5.07 -3.56
N THR A 7 32.24 -4.11 -3.54
CA THR A 7 32.21 -2.99 -2.61
C THR A 7 30.82 -2.92 -1.99
N ILE A 8 30.76 -2.81 -0.67
CA ILE A 8 29.51 -2.64 0.07
C ILE A 8 29.23 -1.14 0.23
N ILE A 9 28.00 -0.73 -0.06
CA ILE A 9 27.51 0.62 0.21
C ILE A 9 26.34 0.51 1.18
N LEU A 10 26.52 1.09 2.37
CA LEU A 10 25.49 1.10 3.40
C LEU A 10 24.68 2.40 3.32
N HIS A 11 23.39 2.22 3.13
CA HIS A 11 22.38 3.28 3.15
C HIS A 11 21.49 3.13 4.38
N GLY A 12 20.70 4.14 4.69
CA GLY A 12 19.69 4.06 5.73
C GLY A 12 19.64 5.32 6.58
N ASN A 13 18.62 5.40 7.41
CA ASN A 13 18.37 6.57 8.24
C ASN A 13 19.48 6.83 9.27
N ASP A 14 19.47 7.99 9.90
CA ASP A 14 20.33 8.26 11.04
C ASP A 14 20.05 7.29 12.19
N ALA A 15 21.08 7.01 12.98
CA ALA A 15 21.07 6.03 14.07
C ALA A 15 20.76 4.56 13.70
N THR A 16 20.79 4.20 12.41
CA THR A 16 20.75 2.80 11.96
C THR A 16 22.05 2.02 12.24
N GLY A 17 23.06 2.64 12.85
CA GLY A 17 24.31 1.98 13.24
C GLY A 17 25.43 2.07 12.22
N LYS A 18 25.28 2.83 11.12
CA LYS A 18 26.30 3.03 10.08
C LYS A 18 27.71 3.31 10.64
N THR A 19 27.81 4.26 11.57
CA THR A 19 29.09 4.67 12.21
C THR A 19 29.79 3.56 12.98
N THR A 20 29.05 2.54 13.42
CA THR A 20 29.58 1.37 14.13
C THR A 20 29.87 0.23 13.16
N LEU A 21 28.97 0.00 12.20
CA LEU A 21 29.07 -1.11 11.26
C LEU A 21 30.17 -0.93 10.22
N VAL A 22 30.40 0.29 9.74
CA VAL A 22 31.45 0.54 8.73
C VAL A 22 32.86 0.18 9.25
N PRO A 23 33.31 0.67 10.42
CA PRO A 23 34.59 0.22 10.98
C PRO A 23 34.66 -1.28 11.23
N ALA A 24 33.57 -1.89 11.72
CA ALA A 24 33.53 -3.34 11.97
C ALA A 24 33.66 -4.16 10.69
N LEU A 25 32.98 -3.77 9.61
CA LEU A 25 33.11 -4.41 8.30
C LEU A 25 34.51 -4.24 7.69
N ARG A 26 35.11 -3.06 7.85
CA ARG A 26 36.50 -2.81 7.43
C ARG A 26 37.48 -3.68 8.21
N ALA A 27 37.28 -3.83 9.52
CA ALA A 27 38.07 -4.75 10.35
C ALA A 27 37.88 -6.21 9.91
N ALA A 28 36.72 -6.57 9.38
CA ALA A 28 36.45 -7.86 8.72
C ALA A 28 36.96 -7.95 7.26
N GLY A 29 37.81 -7.02 6.83
CA GLY A 29 38.46 -7.02 5.51
C GLY A 29 37.58 -6.59 4.34
N GLN A 30 36.41 -6.00 4.60
CA GLN A 30 35.49 -5.57 3.54
C GLN A 30 35.78 -4.15 3.05
N VAL A 31 35.60 -3.90 1.76
CA VAL A 31 35.60 -2.54 1.18
C VAL A 31 34.21 -1.95 1.33
N VAL A 32 34.05 -1.02 2.26
CA VAL A 32 32.74 -0.45 2.62
C VAL A 32 32.74 1.07 2.62
N TYR A 33 31.69 1.63 2.04
CA TYR A 33 31.38 3.05 2.07
C TYR A 33 29.99 3.30 2.68
N ALA A 34 29.88 4.42 3.38
CA ALA A 34 28.61 5.00 3.82
C ALA A 34 28.73 6.52 3.66
N ARG A 35 27.61 7.22 3.82
CA ARG A 35 27.61 8.68 3.77
C ARG A 35 28.62 9.26 4.79
N GLY A 36 29.50 10.13 4.30
CA GLY A 36 30.54 10.80 5.11
C GLY A 36 31.89 10.09 5.17
N ASP A 37 31.99 8.85 4.68
CA ASP A 37 33.24 8.08 4.53
C ASP A 37 33.90 8.26 3.14
N GLU A 38 33.38 9.17 2.32
CA GLU A 38 33.64 9.18 0.88
C GLU A 38 34.97 9.84 0.52
N ASP A 39 35.71 9.14 -0.34
CA ASP A 39 36.65 9.80 -1.23
C ASP A 39 35.86 10.61 -2.26
N ALA A 40 36.03 11.94 -2.26
CA ALA A 40 35.31 12.84 -3.16
C ALA A 40 35.46 12.45 -4.65
N THR A 41 36.54 11.73 -5.01
CA THR A 41 36.77 11.26 -6.37
C THR A 41 35.89 10.08 -6.78
N LEU A 42 35.32 9.33 -5.82
CA LEU A 42 34.45 8.19 -6.07
C LEU A 42 32.97 8.55 -6.05
N GLU A 43 32.60 9.71 -5.49
CA GLU A 43 31.20 10.07 -5.26
C GLU A 43 30.35 10.09 -6.53
N ASP A 44 30.88 10.60 -7.63
CA ASP A 44 30.20 10.60 -8.95
C ASP A 44 30.10 9.20 -9.56
N THR A 45 30.92 8.26 -9.10
CA THR A 45 31.01 6.90 -9.64
C THR A 45 30.14 5.91 -8.85
N ILE A 46 30.17 5.98 -7.51
CA ILE A 46 29.44 5.07 -6.63
C ILE A 46 28.14 5.67 -6.07
N VAL A 47 27.90 6.97 -6.23
CA VAL A 47 26.62 7.66 -5.97
C VAL A 47 26.09 7.39 -4.56
N VAL A 48 26.85 7.72 -3.52
CA VAL A 48 26.43 7.50 -2.12
C VAL A 48 25.46 8.59 -1.68
N ARG A 49 25.86 9.87 -1.69
CA ARG A 49 24.99 11.03 -1.40
C ARG A 49 23.90 11.19 -2.43
N GLY A 50 24.17 10.82 -3.68
CA GLY A 50 23.17 10.85 -4.74
C GLY A 50 21.95 9.97 -4.39
N PHE A 51 22.17 8.83 -3.74
CA PHE A 51 21.08 7.97 -3.26
C PHE A 51 20.29 8.61 -2.11
N ASP A 52 20.97 9.20 -1.12
CA ASP A 52 20.32 9.94 -0.03
C ASP A 52 19.46 11.10 -0.56
N LYS A 53 19.93 11.81 -1.60
CA LYS A 53 19.15 12.89 -2.25
C LYS A 53 17.82 12.41 -2.82
N LEU A 54 17.71 11.13 -3.22
CA LEU A 54 16.43 10.56 -3.69
C LEU A 54 15.38 10.49 -2.57
N THR A 55 15.80 10.44 -1.30
CA THR A 55 14.86 10.48 -0.16
C THR A 55 14.22 11.86 0.02
N LEU A 56 14.86 12.91 -0.50
CA LEU A 56 14.37 14.30 -0.45
C LEU A 56 13.34 14.60 -1.56
N GLN A 57 13.29 13.75 -2.58
CA GLN A 57 12.40 13.90 -3.74
C GLN A 57 11.11 13.11 -3.52
N LEU A 58 10.03 13.56 -4.16
CA LEU A 58 8.83 12.75 -4.29
C LEU A 58 9.14 11.45 -5.04
N ALA A 59 8.52 10.35 -4.63
CA ALA A 59 8.68 9.09 -5.32
C ALA A 59 8.16 9.19 -6.78
N GLY A 60 8.99 8.80 -7.73
CA GLY A 60 8.73 8.81 -9.17
C GLY A 60 9.29 7.56 -9.84
N ASP A 61 8.73 7.17 -10.99
CA ASP A 61 9.22 6.00 -11.74
C ASP A 61 10.31 6.35 -12.77
N ASP A 62 10.60 7.65 -12.91
CA ASP A 62 11.59 8.25 -13.82
C ASP A 62 13.00 8.34 -13.21
N ARG A 63 13.19 7.86 -11.98
CA ARG A 63 14.50 7.81 -11.32
C ARG A 63 15.50 6.98 -12.13
N ALA A 64 16.72 7.53 -12.26
CA ALA A 64 17.82 6.90 -12.98
C ALA A 64 18.21 5.54 -12.37
N PRO A 65 18.73 4.58 -13.18
CA PRO A 65 19.36 3.37 -12.65
C PRO A 65 20.54 3.72 -11.75
N LEU A 66 20.82 2.85 -10.78
CA LEU A 66 22.03 2.96 -9.97
C LEU A 66 23.19 2.25 -10.66
N PRO A 67 24.44 2.73 -10.51
CA PRO A 67 25.61 2.00 -10.96
C PRO A 67 25.71 0.63 -10.28
N GLU A 68 25.97 -0.42 -11.06
CA GLU A 68 26.10 -1.80 -10.60
C GLU A 68 27.56 -2.23 -10.40
N SER A 69 28.51 -1.51 -11.03
CA SER A 69 29.94 -1.76 -10.88
C SER A 69 30.77 -0.53 -11.22
N TYR A 70 32.04 -0.53 -10.83
CA TYR A 70 33.01 0.51 -11.16
C TYR A 70 34.43 -0.07 -11.22
N LYS A 71 35.35 0.68 -11.83
CA LYS A 71 36.78 0.37 -11.82
C LYS A 71 37.44 1.21 -10.72
N ASP A 72 38.03 0.53 -9.74
CA ASP A 72 38.67 1.16 -8.59
C ASP A 72 40.09 1.66 -8.95
N LYS A 73 40.73 2.43 -8.06
CA LYS A 73 42.05 3.06 -8.27
C LYS A 73 43.17 2.04 -8.46
N ASP A 74 43.00 0.84 -7.93
CA ASP A 74 43.87 -0.32 -8.15
C ASP A 74 43.69 -0.96 -9.53
N GLY A 75 42.74 -0.47 -10.33
CA GLY A 75 42.39 -0.99 -11.65
C GLY A 75 41.46 -2.20 -11.61
N VAL A 76 41.04 -2.65 -10.43
CA VAL A 76 40.14 -3.80 -10.25
C VAL A 76 38.70 -3.38 -10.54
N GLN A 77 38.01 -4.15 -11.37
CA GLN A 77 36.57 -4.00 -11.55
C GLN A 77 35.84 -4.56 -10.33
N ARG A 78 35.06 -3.72 -9.65
CA ARG A 78 34.30 -4.08 -8.45
C ARG A 78 32.81 -3.98 -8.71
N ARG A 79 32.06 -5.01 -8.31
CA ARG A 79 30.59 -4.96 -8.24
C ARG A 79 30.16 -4.14 -7.02
N ILE A 80 29.11 -3.35 -7.18
CA ILE A 80 28.53 -2.56 -6.10
C ILE A 80 27.39 -3.35 -5.46
N VAL A 81 27.46 -3.57 -4.15
CA VAL A 81 26.38 -4.15 -3.35
C VAL A 81 25.83 -3.07 -2.44
N ARG A 82 24.56 -2.69 -2.65
CA ARG A 82 23.90 -1.68 -1.82
C ARG A 82 22.98 -2.36 -0.81
N ILE A 83 23.09 -1.99 0.45
CA ILE A 83 22.27 -2.53 1.53
C ILE A 83 21.63 -1.36 2.27
N VAL A 84 20.32 -1.42 2.46
CA VAL A 84 19.59 -0.45 3.29
C VAL A 84 19.51 -0.98 4.72
N LEU A 85 20.04 -0.21 5.67
CA LEU A 85 19.89 -0.51 7.08
C LEU A 85 18.55 0.04 7.58
N ASP A 86 17.83 -0.78 8.34
CA ASP A 86 16.57 -0.39 8.98
C ASP A 86 16.62 -0.60 10.50
N ALA A 87 15.82 0.18 11.21
CA ALA A 87 15.43 -0.05 12.60
C ALA A 87 14.17 0.77 12.90
N ASP A 88 13.35 0.28 13.85
CA ASP A 88 12.12 0.98 14.24
C ASP A 88 12.43 2.33 14.91
N VAL A 89 11.54 3.31 14.72
CA VAL A 89 11.74 4.70 15.20
C VAL A 89 12.09 4.78 16.69
N PRO A 90 11.44 4.02 17.60
CA PRO A 90 11.83 4.04 19.02
C PRO A 90 13.27 3.59 19.27
N VAL A 91 13.79 2.63 18.48
CA VAL A 91 15.19 2.18 18.55
C VAL A 91 16.13 3.28 18.07
N LEU A 92 15.77 3.97 16.97
CA LEU A 92 16.55 5.11 16.46
C LEU A 92 16.63 6.22 17.51
N GLN A 93 15.50 6.62 18.10
CA GLN A 93 15.44 7.62 19.17
C GLN A 93 16.29 7.20 20.39
N GLY A 94 16.21 5.93 20.81
CA GLY A 94 17.00 5.42 21.93
C GLY A 94 18.51 5.51 21.69
N ARG A 95 18.97 5.24 20.47
CA ARG A 95 20.38 5.39 20.07
C ARG A 95 20.83 6.85 20.00
N LEU A 96 19.92 7.77 19.70
CA LEU A 96 20.19 9.21 19.61
C LEU A 96 20.21 9.90 20.97
N ALA A 97 19.48 9.38 21.96
CA ALA A 97 19.38 9.99 23.29
C ALA A 97 20.74 10.17 24.00
N GLY A 98 21.75 9.38 23.65
CA GLY A 98 23.11 9.51 24.19
C GLY A 98 24.03 10.46 23.41
N ARG A 99 23.56 11.13 22.35
CA ARG A 99 24.39 12.01 21.53
C ARG A 99 24.40 13.45 22.07
N PRO A 100 25.55 14.15 22.01
CA PRO A 100 25.71 15.49 22.57
C PRO A 100 24.98 16.60 21.81
N SER A 101 24.60 16.37 20.56
CA SER A 101 23.83 17.31 19.75
C SER A 101 22.78 16.58 18.95
N THR A 102 21.59 17.16 18.86
CA THR A 102 20.52 16.67 17.98
C THR A 102 20.36 17.62 16.79
N ASP A 103 20.37 17.08 15.58
CA ASP A 103 20.05 17.83 14.36
C ASP A 103 18.54 17.69 14.04
N LYS A 104 17.98 18.60 13.23
CA LYS A 104 16.58 18.57 12.80
C LYS A 104 16.16 17.26 12.11
N TRP A 105 17.12 16.54 11.53
CA TRP A 105 16.94 15.22 10.89
C TRP A 105 16.74 14.08 11.91
N GLU A 106 17.00 14.34 13.19
CA GLU A 106 16.94 13.36 14.28
C GLU A 106 15.64 13.47 15.11
N SER A 107 14.71 14.36 14.72
CA SER A 107 13.36 14.41 15.29
C SER A 107 12.57 13.14 14.96
N GLU A 108 11.59 12.77 15.80
CA GLU A 108 10.74 11.60 15.55
C GLU A 108 10.06 11.67 14.19
N LYS A 109 9.59 12.87 13.81
CA LYS A 109 8.96 13.15 12.53
C LYS A 109 9.91 12.89 11.36
N ALA A 110 11.15 13.39 11.43
CA ALA A 110 12.16 13.17 10.40
C ALA A 110 12.56 11.69 10.32
N LEU A 111 12.80 11.04 11.47
CA LEU A 111 13.19 9.64 11.53
C LEU A 111 12.11 8.73 10.93
N PHE A 112 10.84 9.00 11.20
CA PHE A 112 9.74 8.26 10.59
C PHE A 112 9.74 8.44 9.07
N TYR A 113 9.74 9.69 8.60
CA TYR A 113 9.64 9.99 7.17
C TYR A 113 10.80 9.38 6.38
N PHE A 114 12.06 9.63 6.78
CA PHE A 114 13.22 9.14 6.03
C PHE A 114 13.37 7.63 6.09
N ARG A 115 12.95 6.98 7.19
CA ARG A 115 12.86 5.51 7.22
C ARG A 115 11.93 5.01 6.12
N ALA A 116 10.71 5.58 6.00
CA ALA A 116 9.78 5.20 4.94
C ALA A 116 10.36 5.43 3.54
N ARG A 117 11.06 6.55 3.32
CA ARG A 117 11.74 6.84 2.03
C ARG A 117 12.85 5.83 1.70
N PHE A 118 13.67 5.43 2.67
CA PHE A 118 14.70 4.43 2.44
C PHE A 118 14.12 3.04 2.13
N LEU A 119 13.05 2.64 2.81
CA LEU A 119 12.35 1.38 2.53
C LEU A 119 11.68 1.41 1.14
N GLU A 120 11.14 2.56 0.73
CA GLU A 120 10.60 2.76 -0.62
C GLU A 120 11.68 2.62 -1.69
N LEU A 121 12.84 3.26 -1.50
CA LEU A 121 13.96 3.12 -2.43
C LEU A 121 14.50 1.69 -2.49
N ALA A 122 14.53 0.98 -1.35
CA ALA A 122 14.90 -0.43 -1.32
C ALA A 122 13.94 -1.30 -2.15
N ALA A 123 12.63 -1.08 -2.02
CA ALA A 123 11.63 -1.78 -2.83
C ALA A 123 11.72 -1.38 -4.32
N PHE A 124 11.95 -0.10 -4.60
CA PHE A 124 12.05 0.43 -5.96
C PHE A 124 13.23 -0.15 -6.74
N TYR A 125 14.42 -0.13 -6.15
CA TYR A 125 15.65 -0.61 -6.78
C TYR A 125 15.94 -2.09 -6.56
N GLY A 126 15.11 -2.80 -5.77
CA GLY A 126 15.39 -4.19 -5.41
C GLY A 126 16.67 -4.30 -4.60
N LEU A 127 16.75 -3.56 -3.49
CA LEU A 127 17.89 -3.60 -2.57
C LEU A 127 17.54 -4.43 -1.33
N PRO A 128 18.47 -5.25 -0.83
CA PRO A 128 18.28 -5.93 0.43
C PRO A 128 18.23 -4.95 1.61
N ILE A 129 17.51 -5.37 2.66
CA ILE A 129 17.36 -4.62 3.90
C ILE A 129 17.90 -5.44 5.06
N VAL A 130 18.75 -4.84 5.89
CA VAL A 130 19.24 -5.45 7.13
C VAL A 130 18.65 -4.70 8.33
N ASN A 131 17.84 -5.38 9.13
CA ASN A 131 17.26 -4.82 10.34
C ASN A 131 18.27 -4.86 11.49
N THR A 132 18.83 -3.70 11.81
CA THR A 132 19.81 -3.52 12.89
C THR A 132 19.16 -3.32 14.25
N GLY A 133 17.84 -3.11 14.32
CA GLY A 133 17.12 -2.79 15.55
C GLY A 133 16.92 -3.99 16.48
N LYS A 134 17.04 -5.21 15.95
CA LYS A 134 16.84 -6.47 16.69
C LYS A 134 18.12 -7.31 16.82
N LYS A 135 19.25 -6.79 16.33
CA LYS A 135 20.50 -7.54 16.14
C LYS A 135 21.68 -6.83 16.79
N GLY A 136 22.65 -7.62 17.22
CA GLY A 136 23.96 -7.11 17.64
C GLY A 136 24.79 -6.61 16.45
N VAL A 137 25.91 -5.95 16.73
CA VAL A 137 26.86 -5.50 15.69
C VAL A 137 27.42 -6.69 14.92
N ASP A 138 27.91 -7.71 15.61
CA ASP A 138 28.54 -8.88 14.97
C ASP A 138 27.56 -9.66 14.08
N GLU A 139 26.33 -9.85 14.54
CA GLU A 139 25.27 -10.48 13.76
C GLU A 139 24.94 -9.66 12.50
N SER A 140 24.80 -8.34 12.65
CA SER A 140 24.54 -7.43 11.52
C SER A 140 25.68 -7.44 10.50
N VAL A 141 26.94 -7.47 10.96
CA VAL A 141 28.14 -7.58 10.11
C VAL A 141 28.13 -8.90 9.35
N SER A 142 27.86 -10.01 10.04
CA SER A 142 27.77 -11.34 9.44
C SER A 142 26.72 -11.38 8.34
N ASP A 143 25.52 -10.86 8.60
CA ASP A 143 24.43 -10.82 7.61
C ASP A 143 24.79 -10.00 6.39
N ILE A 144 25.36 -8.81 6.60
CA ILE A 144 25.80 -7.92 5.52
C ILE A 144 26.82 -8.63 4.62
N ILE A 145 27.81 -9.32 5.20
CA ILE A 145 28.83 -10.04 4.44
C ILE A 145 28.21 -11.22 3.69
N ALA A 146 27.40 -12.04 4.37
CA ALA A 146 26.76 -13.21 3.77
C ALA A 146 25.91 -12.83 2.55
N LEU A 147 25.10 -11.78 2.70
CA LEU A 147 24.27 -11.23 1.64
C LEU A 147 25.09 -10.65 0.49
N SER A 148 26.19 -9.94 0.79
CA SER A 148 27.04 -9.32 -0.23
C SER A 148 27.74 -10.34 -1.13
N ARG A 149 28.10 -11.50 -0.56
CA ARG A 149 28.70 -12.63 -1.30
C ARG A 149 27.68 -13.43 -2.11
N ASN A 150 26.42 -13.44 -1.69
CA ASN A 150 25.38 -14.25 -2.32
C ASN A 150 24.79 -13.58 -3.58
N THR A 151 25.43 -13.81 -4.72
CA THR A 151 25.02 -13.24 -6.03
C THR A 151 23.65 -13.73 -6.51
N GLU A 152 23.26 -14.96 -6.17
CA GLU A 152 21.95 -15.51 -6.52
C GLU A 152 20.83 -14.75 -5.82
N VAL A 153 20.98 -14.52 -4.50
CA VAL A 153 20.02 -13.72 -3.72
C VAL A 153 19.97 -12.28 -4.22
N LEU A 154 21.10 -11.65 -4.52
CA LEU A 154 21.11 -10.28 -5.05
C LEU A 154 20.45 -10.17 -6.44
N THR A 155 20.59 -11.20 -7.28
CA THR A 155 19.88 -11.30 -8.56
C THR A 155 18.37 -11.41 -8.35
N LEU A 156 17.94 -12.18 -7.34
CA LEU A 156 16.54 -12.30 -6.96
C LEU A 156 15.92 -10.94 -6.58
N PHE A 157 16.60 -10.17 -5.73
CA PHE A 157 16.20 -8.82 -5.35
C PHE A 157 16.05 -7.91 -6.58
N SER A 158 17.01 -7.96 -7.51
CA SER A 158 16.98 -7.18 -8.74
C SER A 158 15.81 -7.57 -9.66
N ARG A 159 15.50 -8.87 -9.77
CA ARG A 159 14.35 -9.37 -10.55
C ARG A 159 13.00 -8.91 -9.98
N LEU A 160 12.92 -8.66 -8.67
CA LEU A 160 11.72 -8.20 -7.97
C LEU A 160 11.69 -6.67 -7.77
N ALA A 161 12.67 -5.93 -8.32
CA ALA A 161 12.74 -4.48 -8.21
C ALA A 161 11.52 -3.82 -8.89
N LEU A 162 10.76 -3.02 -8.14
CA LEU A 162 9.57 -2.35 -8.68
C LEU A 162 9.87 -1.43 -9.88
N ARG A 163 11.10 -0.92 -9.98
CA ARG A 163 11.56 -0.10 -11.11
C ARG A 163 11.41 -0.82 -12.46
N THR A 164 11.69 -2.12 -12.50
CA THR A 164 11.72 -2.92 -13.72
C THR A 164 10.58 -3.93 -13.79
N LEU A 165 9.97 -4.29 -12.66
CA LEU A 165 8.90 -5.29 -12.60
C LEU A 165 7.65 -4.82 -13.34
N THR A 166 7.14 -5.66 -14.23
CA THR A 166 5.93 -5.44 -15.03
C THR A 166 4.84 -6.46 -14.71
N PRO A 167 3.59 -6.24 -15.15
CA PRO A 167 2.54 -7.24 -15.03
C PRO A 167 2.87 -8.57 -15.74
N ASP A 168 3.61 -8.51 -16.86
CA ASP A 168 4.02 -9.71 -17.60
C ASP A 168 5.06 -10.51 -16.82
N ASP A 169 5.99 -9.85 -16.13
CA ASP A 169 6.93 -10.52 -15.22
C ASP A 169 6.17 -11.23 -14.09
N VAL A 170 5.15 -10.57 -13.51
CA VAL A 170 4.31 -11.17 -12.46
C VAL A 170 3.56 -12.38 -12.99
N ALA A 171 2.95 -12.28 -14.18
CA ALA A 171 2.27 -13.39 -14.83
C ALA A 171 3.24 -14.56 -15.12
N SER A 172 4.45 -14.26 -15.59
CA SER A 172 5.49 -15.25 -15.86
C SER A 172 5.97 -15.95 -14.59
N LEU A 173 6.21 -15.21 -13.50
CA LEU A 173 6.65 -15.77 -12.22
C LEU A 173 5.54 -16.53 -11.48
N ALA A 174 4.28 -16.15 -11.70
CA ALA A 174 3.14 -16.88 -11.18
C ALA A 174 2.87 -18.17 -11.98
N ALA A 175 3.18 -18.15 -13.29
CA ALA A 175 3.13 -19.28 -14.21
C ALA A 175 1.84 -20.12 -14.13
N ARG A 176 0.69 -19.50 -13.80
CA ARG A 176 -0.56 -20.22 -13.48
C ARG A 176 -1.00 -21.17 -14.61
N ARG A 177 -0.75 -20.80 -15.87
CA ARG A 177 -1.14 -21.57 -17.06
C ARG A 177 -0.07 -22.56 -17.56
N ALA A 178 1.09 -22.62 -16.92
CA ALA A 178 2.18 -23.50 -17.34
C ALA A 178 1.81 -24.98 -17.19
N VAL A 179 2.28 -25.80 -18.13
CA VAL A 179 2.13 -27.26 -18.04
C VAL A 179 3.19 -27.80 -17.09
N VAL A 180 2.75 -28.53 -16.06
CA VAL A 180 3.64 -29.23 -15.13
C VAL A 180 3.77 -30.69 -15.56
N ALA A 181 5.00 -31.17 -15.70
CA ALA A 181 5.27 -32.52 -16.18
C ALA A 181 4.68 -33.59 -15.24
N GLY A 182 4.08 -34.63 -15.82
CA GLY A 182 3.49 -35.76 -15.07
C GLY A 182 2.07 -35.54 -14.56
N VAL A 183 1.45 -34.39 -14.85
CA VAL A 183 0.07 -34.09 -14.44
C VAL A 183 -0.92 -34.46 -15.55
N ASP A 184 -1.87 -35.34 -15.24
CA ASP A 184 -3.03 -35.61 -16.11
C ASP A 184 -4.11 -34.55 -15.86
N TYR A 185 -3.98 -33.42 -16.55
CA TYR A 185 -4.84 -32.25 -16.38
C TYR A 185 -6.32 -32.53 -16.67
N ALA A 186 -6.61 -33.36 -17.66
CA ALA A 186 -8.00 -33.67 -18.03
C ALA A 186 -8.69 -34.49 -16.95
N LYS A 187 -8.04 -35.57 -16.50
CA LYS A 187 -8.55 -36.38 -15.40
C LYS A 187 -8.68 -35.55 -14.11
N ARG A 188 -7.64 -34.77 -13.78
CA ARG A 188 -7.64 -33.99 -12.54
C ARG A 188 -8.71 -32.90 -12.55
N LEU A 189 -8.96 -32.24 -13.68
CA LEU A 189 -10.05 -31.28 -13.81
C LEU A 189 -11.41 -31.91 -13.48
N GLU A 190 -11.69 -33.11 -13.99
CA GLU A 190 -12.96 -33.79 -13.72
C GLU A 190 -13.13 -34.14 -12.24
N GLU A 191 -12.05 -34.53 -11.56
CA GLU A 191 -12.06 -34.74 -10.10
C GLU A 191 -12.37 -33.45 -9.33
N ILE A 192 -11.79 -32.32 -9.74
CA ILE A 192 -12.05 -31.01 -9.11
C ILE A 192 -13.50 -30.57 -9.38
N ILE A 193 -14.00 -30.74 -10.61
CA ILE A 193 -15.40 -30.44 -10.95
C ILE A 193 -16.35 -31.26 -10.08
N ALA A 194 -16.10 -32.56 -9.91
CA ALA A 194 -16.93 -33.42 -9.07
C ALA A 194 -16.93 -32.99 -7.59
N ALA A 195 -15.81 -32.47 -7.10
CA ALA A 195 -15.68 -31.97 -5.72
C ALA A 195 -16.32 -30.59 -5.50
N GLU A 196 -16.16 -29.67 -6.46
CA GLU A 196 -16.46 -28.25 -6.27
C GLU A 196 -17.80 -27.80 -6.86
N CYS A 197 -18.34 -28.50 -7.88
CA CYS A 197 -19.62 -28.15 -8.51
C CYS A 197 -20.84 -28.80 -7.82
N GLY A 198 -20.89 -28.74 -6.48
CA GLY A 198 -22.00 -29.23 -5.68
C GLY A 198 -23.23 -28.28 -5.64
N GLU A 199 -24.21 -28.59 -4.79
CA GLU A 199 -25.47 -27.83 -4.72
C GLU A 199 -25.29 -26.34 -4.35
N THR A 200 -24.27 -26.02 -3.56
CA THR A 200 -23.93 -24.66 -3.13
C THR A 200 -22.97 -23.94 -4.08
N SER A 201 -22.58 -24.58 -5.19
CA SER A 201 -21.68 -23.97 -6.17
C SER A 201 -22.39 -22.98 -7.08
N LEU A 202 -21.73 -21.85 -7.35
CA LEU A 202 -22.15 -20.89 -8.37
C LEU A 202 -22.07 -21.50 -9.79
N PHE A 203 -21.18 -22.48 -9.98
CA PHE A 203 -20.84 -23.07 -11.27
C PHE A 203 -21.37 -24.49 -11.37
N THR A 204 -21.99 -24.79 -12.52
CA THR A 204 -22.33 -26.15 -12.90
C THR A 204 -21.11 -26.83 -13.54
N PRO A 205 -21.05 -28.18 -13.56
CA PRO A 205 -20.01 -28.90 -14.32
C PRO A 205 -19.93 -28.48 -15.79
N GLU A 206 -21.09 -28.22 -16.40
CA GLU A 206 -21.18 -27.80 -17.80
C GLU A 206 -20.61 -26.40 -18.03
N ASP A 207 -20.85 -25.44 -17.12
CA ASP A 207 -20.26 -24.11 -17.21
C ASP A 207 -18.72 -24.19 -17.31
N VAL A 208 -18.10 -25.03 -16.46
CA VAL A 208 -16.64 -25.17 -16.40
C VAL A 208 -16.11 -25.88 -17.64
N ARG A 209 -16.71 -27.02 -18.05
CA ARG A 209 -16.29 -27.77 -19.24
C ARG A 209 -16.41 -26.94 -20.51
N THR A 210 -17.56 -26.29 -20.71
CA THR A 210 -17.79 -25.41 -21.87
C THR A 210 -16.74 -24.30 -21.92
N GLN A 211 -16.40 -23.69 -20.78
CA GLN A 211 -15.39 -22.63 -20.78
C GLN A 211 -13.97 -23.16 -21.01
N CYS A 212 -13.60 -24.30 -20.43
CA CYS A 212 -12.31 -24.95 -20.70
C CYS A 212 -12.13 -25.35 -22.17
N LEU A 213 -13.21 -25.70 -22.87
CA LEU A 213 -13.17 -25.94 -24.32
C LEU A 213 -12.88 -24.65 -25.11
N ARG A 214 -13.33 -23.50 -24.62
CA ARG A 214 -13.10 -22.18 -25.25
C ARG A 214 -11.73 -21.60 -24.95
N ASP A 215 -11.23 -21.82 -23.73
CA ASP A 215 -9.91 -21.39 -23.26
C ASP A 215 -9.13 -22.62 -22.74
N PRO A 216 -8.39 -23.33 -23.61
CA PRO A 216 -7.66 -24.54 -23.21
C PRO A 216 -6.64 -24.29 -22.08
N GLY A 217 -6.11 -23.07 -21.97
CA GLY A 217 -5.18 -22.69 -20.90
C GLY A 217 -5.86 -22.61 -19.52
N LEU A 218 -7.20 -22.52 -19.47
CA LEU A 218 -7.97 -22.48 -18.24
C LEU A 218 -7.86 -23.80 -17.45
N VAL A 219 -7.82 -24.94 -18.16
CA VAL A 219 -7.66 -26.28 -17.53
C VAL A 219 -6.40 -26.29 -16.67
N ASN A 220 -5.27 -25.86 -17.24
CA ASN A 220 -3.99 -25.80 -16.53
C ASN A 220 -4.08 -24.86 -15.33
N ALA A 221 -4.67 -23.69 -15.51
CA ALA A 221 -4.79 -22.69 -14.46
C ALA A 221 -5.64 -23.15 -13.27
N LEU A 222 -6.77 -23.84 -13.54
CA LEU A 222 -7.65 -24.39 -12.52
C LEU A 222 -6.93 -25.46 -11.71
N VAL A 223 -6.35 -26.45 -12.39
CA VAL A 223 -5.63 -27.55 -11.75
C VAL A 223 -4.42 -27.04 -10.97
N ASN A 224 -3.58 -26.19 -11.59
CA ASN A 224 -2.39 -25.66 -10.93
C ASN A 224 -2.71 -24.82 -9.70
N GLN A 225 -3.78 -24.02 -9.74
CA GLN A 225 -4.20 -23.24 -8.58
C GLN A 225 -4.78 -24.13 -7.47
N TYR A 226 -5.63 -25.09 -7.84
CA TYR A 226 -6.30 -25.97 -6.88
C TYR A 226 -5.31 -26.86 -6.13
N ASP A 227 -4.38 -27.49 -6.86
CA ASP A 227 -3.36 -28.38 -6.31
C ASP A 227 -2.05 -27.66 -5.92
N ASN A 228 -2.00 -26.33 -6.06
CA ASN A 228 -0.82 -25.49 -5.84
C ASN A 228 0.44 -25.96 -6.61
N LEU A 229 0.24 -26.47 -7.83
CA LEU A 229 1.31 -26.99 -8.67
C LEU A 229 2.19 -25.87 -9.22
N HIS A 230 3.46 -26.19 -9.41
CA HIS A 230 4.46 -25.34 -10.03
C HIS A 230 5.63 -26.17 -10.54
N ASP A 231 6.48 -25.54 -11.36
CA ASP A 231 7.74 -26.12 -11.77
C ASP A 231 8.67 -26.26 -10.54
N PRO A 232 9.02 -27.50 -10.12
CA PRO A 232 9.88 -27.72 -8.95
C PRO A 232 11.32 -27.25 -9.17
N SER A 233 11.72 -26.96 -10.41
CA SER A 233 13.04 -26.40 -10.72
C SER A 233 13.10 -24.88 -10.56
N SER A 234 11.96 -24.21 -10.39
CA SER A 234 11.93 -22.76 -10.25
C SER A 234 12.50 -22.30 -8.92
N GLN A 235 13.56 -21.48 -8.97
CA GLN A 235 14.18 -20.87 -7.78
C GLN A 235 13.39 -19.68 -7.22
N LEU A 236 12.41 -19.17 -7.98
CA LEU A 236 11.55 -18.05 -7.60
C LEU A 236 10.14 -18.26 -8.15
N ARG A 237 9.14 -18.21 -7.29
CA ARG A 237 7.73 -18.24 -7.67
C ARG A 237 6.95 -17.11 -6.99
N LEU A 238 5.98 -16.56 -7.70
CA LEU A 238 4.93 -15.73 -7.12
C LEU A 238 3.66 -16.56 -6.92
N ARG A 239 3.43 -17.05 -5.71
CA ARG A 239 2.20 -17.80 -5.40
C ARG A 239 1.07 -16.85 -5.07
N LEU A 240 -0.03 -16.94 -5.82
CA LEU A 240 -1.25 -16.20 -5.51
C LEU A 240 -1.80 -16.66 -4.15
N VAL A 241 -1.93 -15.73 -3.21
CA VAL A 241 -2.48 -15.98 -1.86
C VAL A 241 -3.98 -15.71 -1.84
N VAL A 242 -4.37 -14.57 -2.40
CA VAL A 242 -5.77 -14.15 -2.49
C VAL A 242 -5.96 -13.26 -3.70
N GLU A 243 -7.10 -13.41 -4.34
CA GLU A 243 -7.58 -12.51 -5.38
C GLU A 243 -8.88 -11.86 -4.90
N GLY A 244 -9.00 -10.56 -5.19
CA GLY A 244 -10.16 -9.73 -4.95
C GLY A 244 -10.65 -9.10 -6.24
N GLU A 245 -11.73 -8.33 -6.14
CA GLU A 245 -12.28 -7.59 -7.28
C GLU A 245 -11.25 -6.66 -7.95
N SER A 246 -10.43 -6.00 -7.14
CA SER A 246 -9.51 -4.95 -7.58
C SER A 246 -8.03 -5.26 -7.38
N LYS A 247 -7.67 -6.39 -6.75
CA LYS A 247 -6.27 -6.71 -6.44
C LYS A 247 -6.00 -8.20 -6.47
N GLN A 248 -4.78 -8.56 -6.82
CA GLN A 248 -4.19 -9.88 -6.58
C GLN A 248 -3.03 -9.73 -5.59
N ILE A 249 -2.91 -10.65 -4.64
CA ILE A 249 -1.83 -10.64 -3.64
C ILE A 249 -1.01 -11.90 -3.82
N TYR A 250 0.28 -11.73 -4.05
CA TYR A 250 1.24 -12.80 -4.27
C TYR A 250 2.24 -12.88 -3.11
N LYS A 251 2.52 -14.09 -2.64
CA LYS A 251 3.67 -14.40 -1.79
C LYS A 251 4.86 -14.72 -2.69
N VAL A 252 6.01 -14.15 -2.34
CA VAL A 252 7.29 -14.49 -2.97
C VAL A 252 7.81 -15.75 -2.28
N GLU A 253 8.01 -16.81 -3.06
CA GLU A 253 8.51 -18.10 -2.57
C GLU A 253 9.83 -18.41 -3.25
N THR A 254 10.86 -18.62 -2.44
CA THR A 254 12.22 -18.96 -2.86
C THR A 254 12.91 -19.74 -1.76
N PRO A 255 13.73 -20.76 -2.08
CA PRO A 255 14.56 -21.43 -1.09
C PRO A 255 15.86 -20.65 -0.77
N LEU A 256 16.18 -19.59 -1.53
CA LEU A 256 17.47 -18.92 -1.48
C LEU A 256 17.64 -17.98 -0.28
N THR A 257 16.55 -17.41 0.23
CA THR A 257 16.56 -16.48 1.37
C THR A 257 15.20 -16.41 2.05
N ARG A 258 15.20 -16.01 3.33
CA ARG A 258 14.01 -15.75 4.14
C ARG A 258 13.58 -14.29 4.15
N ASP A 259 14.29 -13.40 3.45
CA ASP A 259 14.02 -11.95 3.42
C ASP A 259 12.60 -11.60 2.95
N PHE A 260 11.96 -12.51 2.21
CA PHE A 260 10.63 -12.35 1.65
C PHE A 260 9.51 -13.00 2.47
N ASP A 261 9.83 -13.69 3.57
CA ASP A 261 8.85 -14.48 4.36
C ASP A 261 7.64 -13.64 4.78
N ASN A 262 7.86 -12.37 5.15
CA ASN A 262 6.82 -11.43 5.54
C ASN A 262 6.58 -10.32 4.50
N ARG A 263 6.82 -10.61 3.21
CA ARG A 263 6.60 -9.65 2.12
C ARG A 263 5.62 -10.22 1.11
N VAL A 264 4.78 -9.35 0.58
CA VAL A 264 3.84 -9.66 -0.48
C VAL A 264 3.95 -8.66 -1.61
N LEU A 265 3.70 -9.14 -2.81
CA LEU A 265 3.52 -8.29 -3.98
C LEU A 265 2.01 -8.17 -4.23
N VAL A 266 1.50 -6.93 -4.21
CA VAL A 266 0.11 -6.64 -4.56
C VAL A 266 0.06 -6.09 -5.97
N PHE A 267 -0.81 -6.65 -6.80
CA PHE A 267 -1.07 -6.19 -8.16
C PHE A 267 -2.49 -5.60 -8.23
N LEU A 268 -2.59 -4.32 -8.57
CA LEU A 268 -3.86 -3.64 -8.79
C LEU A 268 -4.44 -4.05 -10.15
N LYS A 269 -5.65 -4.64 -10.13
CA LYS A 269 -6.40 -4.95 -11.34
C LYS A 269 -6.95 -3.66 -11.95
N PRO A 270 -7.07 -3.56 -13.29
CA PRO A 270 -7.66 -2.42 -13.98
C PRO A 270 -9.20 -2.44 -13.88
N THR A 271 -9.75 -2.75 -12.71
CA THR A 271 -11.17 -2.98 -12.48
C THR A 271 -11.78 -1.94 -11.58
N ILE A 272 -13.06 -1.67 -11.80
CA ILE A 272 -13.90 -0.83 -10.95
C ILE A 272 -15.25 -1.51 -10.72
N TYR A 273 -15.77 -1.41 -9.50
CA TYR A 273 -17.02 -2.04 -9.11
C TYR A 273 -17.87 -1.10 -8.24
N SER A 274 -19.18 -1.03 -8.50
CA SER A 274 -20.14 -0.31 -7.68
C SER A 274 -21.21 -1.27 -7.17
N HIS A 275 -21.28 -1.44 -5.85
CA HIS A 275 -22.35 -2.19 -5.20
C HIS A 275 -23.72 -1.52 -5.38
N SER A 276 -23.81 -0.20 -5.18
CA SER A 276 -25.10 0.51 -5.31
C SER A 276 -25.75 0.40 -6.69
N LYS A 277 -24.94 0.28 -7.74
CA LYS A 277 -25.40 0.14 -9.13
C LYS A 277 -25.39 -1.29 -9.64
N GLN A 278 -24.85 -2.23 -8.85
CA GLN A 278 -24.57 -3.60 -9.30
C GLN A 278 -23.91 -3.58 -10.67
N SER A 279 -22.81 -2.85 -10.77
CA SER A 279 -22.13 -2.60 -12.05
C SER A 279 -20.64 -2.72 -11.89
N THR A 280 -19.98 -3.30 -12.88
CA THR A 280 -18.53 -3.51 -12.89
C THR A 280 -17.96 -3.20 -14.26
N ALA A 281 -16.67 -2.92 -14.33
CA ALA A 281 -15.95 -2.79 -15.59
C ALA A 281 -14.45 -3.01 -15.43
N GLU A 282 -13.83 -3.38 -16.54
CA GLU A 282 -12.42 -3.18 -16.79
C GLU A 282 -12.20 -1.86 -17.53
N ILE A 283 -11.23 -1.08 -17.05
CA ILE A 283 -10.82 0.22 -17.58
C ILE A 283 -9.30 0.20 -17.71
N SER A 284 -8.81 0.17 -18.94
CA SER A 284 -7.37 0.19 -19.23
C SER A 284 -6.69 1.40 -18.57
N GLY A 285 -5.50 1.20 -18.01
CA GLY A 285 -4.73 2.24 -17.32
C GLY A 285 -5.21 2.61 -15.92
N LEU A 286 -6.38 2.13 -15.47
CA LEU A 286 -6.93 2.47 -14.15
C LEU A 286 -6.00 2.06 -12.99
N SER A 287 -5.36 0.90 -13.09
CA SER A 287 -4.41 0.42 -12.07
C SER A 287 -3.22 1.36 -11.90
N ALA A 288 -2.68 1.90 -12.99
CA ALA A 288 -1.60 2.87 -12.99
C ALA A 288 -2.00 4.19 -12.31
N ILE A 289 -3.20 4.69 -12.63
CA ILE A 289 -3.73 5.93 -12.04
C ILE A 289 -3.98 5.77 -10.54
N ARG A 290 -4.52 4.62 -10.11
CA ARG A 290 -4.71 4.28 -8.70
C ARG A 290 -3.38 4.19 -7.96
N ALA A 291 -2.38 3.57 -8.56
CA ALA A 291 -1.05 3.47 -7.96
C ALA A 291 -0.40 4.85 -7.79
N ALA A 292 -0.53 5.72 -8.79
CA ALA A 292 -0.07 7.10 -8.71
C ALA A 292 -0.80 7.87 -7.60
N GLY A 293 -2.12 7.71 -7.49
CA GLY A 293 -2.91 8.29 -6.39
C GLY A 293 -2.45 7.77 -5.03
N SER A 294 -2.36 6.45 -4.86
CA SER A 294 -1.90 5.82 -3.63
C SER A 294 -0.51 6.25 -3.20
N ARG A 295 0.42 6.45 -4.14
CA ARG A 295 1.76 7.00 -3.85
C ARG A 295 1.68 8.41 -3.27
N LEU A 296 0.79 9.27 -3.79
CA LEU A 296 0.62 10.65 -3.32
C LEU A 296 -0.06 10.70 -1.94
N PHE A 297 -1.05 9.85 -1.70
CA PHE A 297 -1.66 9.73 -0.37
C PHE A 297 -0.67 9.16 0.65
N LEU A 298 0.10 8.13 0.29
CA LEU A 298 1.16 7.59 1.15
C LEU A 298 2.20 8.64 1.51
N GLU A 299 2.57 9.52 0.58
CA GLU A 299 3.46 10.64 0.87
C GLU A 299 2.89 11.53 1.99
N MET A 300 1.60 11.88 1.93
CA MET A 300 0.93 12.63 3.01
C MET A 300 0.96 11.88 4.34
N LEU A 301 0.67 10.57 4.31
CA LEU A 301 0.69 9.72 5.49
C LEU A 301 2.10 9.64 6.10
N HIS A 302 3.15 9.48 5.29
CA HIS A 302 4.53 9.45 5.76
C HIS A 302 4.96 10.78 6.38
N ARG A 303 4.55 11.93 5.82
CA ARG A 303 4.81 13.25 6.40
C ARG A 303 4.12 13.45 7.74
N ALA A 304 2.90 12.91 7.88
CA ALA A 304 2.15 12.83 9.13
C ALA A 304 2.54 11.62 10.00
N GLY A 305 3.63 10.93 9.63
CA GLY A 305 4.13 9.67 10.19
C GLY A 305 3.06 8.69 10.68
N ILE A 306 2.16 8.38 9.77
CA ILE A 306 1.14 7.36 9.87
C ILE A 306 1.72 6.09 9.24
N SER A 307 1.74 5.00 10.01
CA SER A 307 2.25 3.71 9.55
C SER A 307 1.35 3.07 8.50
N HIS A 308 1.98 2.54 7.46
CA HIS A 308 1.31 1.79 6.40
C HIS A 308 2.14 0.56 6.02
N THR A 309 1.47 -0.51 5.59
CA THR A 309 2.15 -1.72 5.11
C THR A 309 2.82 -1.59 3.73
N TYR A 310 2.52 -0.55 2.96
CA TYR A 310 3.05 -0.39 1.60
C TYR A 310 4.43 0.24 1.70
N LEU A 311 5.42 -0.45 1.16
CA LEU A 311 6.80 0.01 1.12
C LEU A 311 7.08 0.79 -0.15
N GLY A 312 6.57 0.33 -1.29
CA GLY A 312 6.78 1.00 -2.58
C GLY A 312 5.73 0.62 -3.60
N LEU A 313 5.56 1.45 -4.63
CA LEU A 313 4.60 1.26 -5.73
C LEU A 313 5.24 1.68 -7.04
N ASN A 314 4.87 1.07 -8.17
CA ASN A 314 5.29 1.50 -9.50
C ASN A 314 4.12 1.96 -10.40
N LYS A 315 4.47 2.52 -11.57
CA LYS A 315 3.53 2.98 -12.60
C LYS A 315 2.61 1.89 -13.18
N HIS A 316 2.89 0.61 -12.93
CA HIS A 316 2.11 -0.51 -13.46
C HIS A 316 1.04 -1.00 -12.47
N GLY A 317 0.92 -0.39 -11.29
CA GLY A 317 0.02 -0.87 -10.25
C GLY A 317 0.56 -2.04 -9.45
N LEU A 318 1.89 -2.22 -9.43
CA LEU A 318 2.55 -3.18 -8.55
C LEU A 318 2.99 -2.48 -7.28
N ILE A 319 2.77 -3.15 -6.16
CA ILE A 319 2.98 -2.63 -4.81
C ILE A 319 3.76 -3.67 -4.03
N TRP A 320 4.85 -3.23 -3.42
CA TRP A 320 5.60 -4.02 -2.47
C TRP A 320 5.11 -3.71 -1.05
N ALA A 321 4.67 -4.72 -0.31
CA ALA A 321 4.07 -4.53 1.00
C ALA A 321 4.59 -5.53 2.03
N ASN A 322 4.62 -5.11 3.29
CA ASN A 322 4.77 -6.00 4.43
C ASN A 322 3.48 -6.78 4.67
N GLY A 323 3.62 -8.07 4.95
CA GLY A 323 2.54 -8.88 5.50
C GLY A 323 2.12 -8.36 6.87
N THR A 324 0.82 -8.42 7.13
CA THR A 324 0.21 -8.10 8.42
C THR A 324 -0.98 -9.02 8.65
N GLU A 325 -1.35 -9.20 9.91
CA GLU A 325 -2.67 -9.71 10.26
C GLU A 325 -3.73 -8.68 9.82
N ILE A 326 -4.86 -9.19 9.34
CA ILE A 326 -5.98 -8.39 8.83
C ILE A 326 -7.24 -8.70 9.62
N THR A 327 -8.13 -7.71 9.71
CA THR A 327 -9.47 -7.86 10.28
C THR A 327 -10.51 -7.78 9.17
N MET A 328 -11.74 -8.23 9.45
CA MET A 328 -12.88 -8.00 8.57
C MET A 328 -13.55 -6.64 8.84
N ILE A 329 -12.85 -5.70 9.48
CA ILE A 329 -13.38 -4.40 9.86
C ILE A 329 -12.86 -3.33 8.92
N GLU A 330 -13.79 -2.67 8.25
CA GLU A 330 -13.54 -1.42 7.57
C GLU A 330 -13.79 -0.26 8.53
N THR A 331 -12.84 0.64 8.62
CA THR A 331 -12.96 1.83 9.47
C THR A 331 -13.26 3.03 8.59
N VAL A 332 -14.38 3.68 8.84
CA VAL A 332 -14.96 4.72 7.98
C VAL A 332 -14.96 6.04 8.73
N TYR A 333 -14.35 7.08 8.17
CA TYR A 333 -14.48 8.45 8.70
C TYR A 333 -15.58 9.20 7.95
N LYS A 334 -16.30 10.05 8.69
CA LYS A 334 -17.50 10.74 8.22
C LYS A 334 -17.52 12.18 8.69
N GLU A 335 -17.43 13.13 7.77
CA GLU A 335 -17.68 14.55 8.03
C GLU A 335 -19.12 14.95 7.68
N LEU A 336 -19.64 14.40 6.57
CA LEU A 336 -20.97 14.71 6.02
C LEU A 336 -21.92 13.50 6.09
N CYS A 337 -23.21 13.77 6.31
CA CYS A 337 -24.28 12.77 6.22
C CYS A 337 -24.56 12.42 4.75
N ALA A 338 -23.67 11.61 4.17
CA ALA A 338 -23.67 11.21 2.77
C ALA A 338 -23.50 9.70 2.60
N GLY A 339 -23.82 9.22 1.39
CA GLY A 339 -23.71 7.81 1.03
C GLY A 339 -24.55 6.92 1.93
N THR A 340 -23.93 5.90 2.51
CA THR A 340 -24.61 4.89 3.34
C THR A 340 -25.41 5.51 4.48
N ASP A 341 -24.91 6.52 5.19
CA ASP A 341 -25.66 7.09 6.33
C ASP A 341 -26.98 7.72 5.88
N LYS A 342 -26.95 8.50 4.79
CA LYS A 342 -28.15 9.12 4.21
C LYS A 342 -29.20 8.06 3.80
N HIS A 343 -28.75 6.90 3.33
CA HIS A 343 -29.64 5.83 2.88
C HIS A 343 -30.10 4.90 4.01
N SER A 344 -29.28 4.71 5.03
CA SER A 344 -29.58 3.85 6.18
C SER A 344 -30.42 4.54 7.25
N PHE A 345 -30.32 5.87 7.38
CA PHE A 345 -30.99 6.64 8.42
C PHE A 345 -31.97 7.66 7.83
N PHE A 346 -33.24 7.27 7.72
CA PHE A 346 -34.29 8.11 7.16
C PHE A 346 -34.45 9.43 7.94
N GLY A 347 -34.45 10.56 7.22
CA GLY A 347 -34.61 11.90 7.79
C GLY A 347 -33.38 12.51 8.46
N MET A 348 -32.31 11.74 8.69
CA MET A 348 -31.13 12.19 9.44
C MET A 348 -30.43 13.40 8.80
N VAL A 349 -30.32 13.42 7.46
CA VAL A 349 -29.66 14.49 6.70
C VAL A 349 -30.37 15.85 6.80
N THR A 350 -31.64 15.85 7.19
CA THR A 350 -32.45 17.08 7.37
C THR A 350 -32.73 17.38 8.84
N ASP A 351 -32.26 16.55 9.77
CA ASP A 351 -32.50 16.74 11.20
C ASP A 351 -31.51 17.78 11.77
N PRO A 352 -31.96 18.98 12.19
CA PRO A 352 -31.09 20.05 12.70
C PRO A 352 -30.48 19.75 14.08
N ALA A 353 -30.93 18.69 14.77
CA ALA A 353 -30.31 18.19 15.99
C ALA A 353 -29.05 17.34 15.69
N ILE A 354 -28.98 16.73 14.50
CA ILE A 354 -27.90 15.81 14.10
C ILE A 354 -26.96 16.42 13.06
N THR A 355 -27.50 17.18 12.11
CA THR A 355 -26.76 17.74 10.97
C THR A 355 -26.89 19.26 10.91
N LEU A 356 -25.86 19.91 10.38
CA LEU A 356 -25.89 21.33 9.99
C LEU A 356 -26.60 21.48 8.63
N PRO A 357 -27.03 22.69 8.23
CA PRO A 357 -27.60 22.92 6.89
C PRO A 357 -26.67 22.53 5.74
N THR A 358 -25.36 22.49 5.98
CA THR A 358 -24.34 22.01 5.04
C THR A 358 -24.35 20.49 4.85
N GLY A 359 -25.10 19.74 5.68
CA GLY A 359 -25.08 18.28 5.76
C GLY A 359 -23.99 17.73 6.68
N GLN A 360 -23.11 18.58 7.23
CA GLN A 360 -22.07 18.16 8.17
C GLN A 360 -22.68 17.67 9.48
N TYR A 361 -22.05 16.69 10.12
CA TYR A 361 -22.48 16.23 11.44
C TYR A 361 -22.25 17.31 12.50
N LYS A 362 -23.30 17.69 13.22
CA LYS A 362 -23.26 18.71 14.26
C LYS A 362 -22.32 18.33 15.41
N ARG A 363 -22.07 17.03 15.62
CA ARG A 363 -21.13 16.52 16.64
C ARG A 363 -19.68 16.46 16.16
N GLY A 364 -19.38 17.02 14.98
CA GLY A 364 -18.09 16.94 14.32
C GLY A 364 -17.88 15.62 13.56
N PRO A 365 -16.76 15.48 12.84
CA PRO A 365 -16.44 14.26 12.11
C PRO A 365 -16.31 13.05 13.05
N TYR A 366 -16.84 11.90 12.66
CA TYR A 366 -16.78 10.70 13.49
C TYR A 366 -16.26 9.50 12.72
N VAL A 367 -15.88 8.47 13.47
CA VAL A 367 -15.44 7.17 12.97
C VAL A 367 -16.54 6.14 13.19
N ARG A 368 -16.83 5.37 12.14
CA ARG A 368 -17.78 4.27 12.09
C ARG A 368 -17.04 2.98 11.71
N PHE A 369 -17.53 1.85 12.18
CA PHE A 369 -17.01 0.55 11.78
C PHE A 369 -18.03 -0.19 10.92
N ASP A 370 -17.55 -0.79 9.84
CA ASP A 370 -18.34 -1.63 8.94
C ASP A 370 -17.73 -3.03 8.89
N TRP A 371 -18.56 -4.06 9.03
CA TRP A 371 -18.17 -5.44 8.80
C TRP A 371 -18.10 -5.71 7.29
N ARG A 372 -16.93 -6.14 6.84
CA ARG A 372 -16.65 -6.50 5.44
C ARG A 372 -17.35 -7.79 5.08
N ASN A 373 -18.41 -7.66 4.31
CA ASN A 373 -19.16 -8.77 3.78
C ASN A 373 -18.73 -9.08 2.35
N PRO A 374 -19.04 -10.28 1.84
CA PRO A 374 -18.92 -10.50 0.41
C PRO A 374 -19.84 -9.57 -0.37
N ASN A 375 -19.42 -9.19 -1.59
CA ASN A 375 -20.26 -8.39 -2.48
C ASN A 375 -21.57 -9.09 -2.83
N HIS A 376 -21.51 -10.42 -3.00
CA HIS A 376 -22.63 -11.28 -3.33
C HIS A 376 -22.60 -12.56 -2.50
N VAL A 377 -23.76 -13.18 -2.32
CA VAL A 377 -23.94 -14.49 -1.72
C VAL A 377 -24.75 -15.39 -2.65
N TYR A 378 -24.30 -16.63 -2.81
CA TYR A 378 -25.05 -17.67 -3.51
C TYR A 378 -25.34 -18.79 -2.52
N LYS A 379 -26.63 -19.03 -2.25
CA LYS A 379 -27.09 -20.02 -1.25
C LYS A 379 -26.36 -19.90 0.11
N GLY A 380 -26.08 -18.68 0.56
CA GLY A 380 -25.40 -18.38 1.83
C GLY A 380 -23.86 -18.45 1.79
N VAL A 381 -23.27 -18.79 0.65
CA VAL A 381 -21.81 -18.89 0.48
C VAL A 381 -21.28 -17.68 -0.29
N ASN A 382 -20.05 -17.24 0.02
CA ASN A 382 -19.34 -16.22 -0.74
C ASN A 382 -18.80 -16.83 -2.06
N PRO A 383 -19.33 -16.44 -3.24
CA PRO A 383 -18.89 -17.03 -4.50
C PRO A 383 -17.43 -16.73 -4.82
N ALA A 384 -16.88 -15.60 -4.35
CA ALA A 384 -15.50 -15.19 -4.59
C ALA A 384 -14.46 -16.08 -3.88
N LYS A 385 -14.89 -16.96 -2.96
CA LYS A 385 -14.03 -17.98 -2.34
C LYS A 385 -13.96 -19.28 -3.15
N HIS A 386 -14.83 -19.45 -4.16
CA HIS A 386 -14.81 -20.65 -4.98
C HIS A 386 -13.54 -20.69 -5.85
N PRO A 387 -12.84 -21.84 -5.96
CA PRO A 387 -11.57 -21.94 -6.71
C PRO A 387 -11.67 -21.52 -8.20
N PHE A 388 -12.86 -21.56 -8.78
CA PHE A 388 -13.09 -21.25 -10.19
C PHE A 388 -13.38 -19.77 -10.41
N TYR A 389 -13.76 -19.00 -9.38
CA TYR A 389 -14.38 -17.68 -9.53
C TYR A 389 -13.57 -16.73 -10.42
N TYR A 390 -12.34 -16.42 -10.03
CA TYR A 390 -11.52 -15.44 -10.74
C TYR A 390 -10.92 -15.98 -12.05
N LEU A 391 -10.71 -17.29 -12.14
CA LEU A 391 -10.25 -17.92 -13.37
C LEU A 391 -11.34 -17.92 -14.44
N MET A 392 -12.58 -18.21 -14.06
CA MET A 392 -13.76 -18.07 -14.91
C MET A 392 -14.00 -16.61 -15.28
N GLU A 393 -13.91 -15.67 -14.33
CA GLU A 393 -13.99 -14.22 -14.61
C GLU A 393 -12.97 -13.81 -15.67
N SER A 394 -11.70 -14.17 -15.48
CA SER A 394 -10.61 -13.82 -16.40
C SER A 394 -10.78 -14.46 -17.78
N SER A 395 -11.35 -15.66 -17.87
CA SER A 395 -11.50 -16.39 -19.13
C SER A 395 -12.71 -15.92 -19.94
N VAL A 396 -13.82 -15.61 -19.26
CA VAL A 396 -15.07 -15.16 -19.89
C VAL A 396 -15.06 -13.65 -20.16
N GLY A 397 -14.31 -12.89 -19.36
CA GLY A 397 -14.31 -11.44 -19.34
C GLY A 397 -15.27 -10.89 -18.29
N LYS A 398 -14.85 -9.82 -17.60
CA LYS A 398 -15.49 -9.35 -16.37
C LYS A 398 -16.98 -8.99 -16.50
N ASN A 399 -17.36 -8.28 -17.56
CA ASN A 399 -18.77 -7.88 -17.77
C ASN A 399 -19.68 -9.09 -18.00
N VAL A 400 -19.27 -9.98 -18.90
CA VAL A 400 -20.03 -11.19 -19.24
C VAL A 400 -20.12 -12.13 -18.04
N PHE A 401 -19.02 -12.26 -17.28
CA PHE A 401 -19.03 -13.01 -16.03
C PHE A 401 -20.02 -12.44 -15.02
N TYR A 402 -19.99 -11.12 -14.82
CA TYR A 402 -20.83 -10.43 -13.86
C TYR A 402 -22.32 -10.52 -14.21
N GLU A 403 -22.68 -10.41 -15.49
CA GLU A 403 -24.06 -10.56 -15.97
C GLU A 403 -24.56 -12.00 -15.87
N ASN A 404 -23.82 -12.97 -16.45
CA ASN A 404 -24.33 -14.33 -16.65
C ASN A 404 -24.15 -15.25 -15.45
N PHE A 405 -23.16 -14.99 -14.60
CA PHE A 405 -22.86 -15.83 -13.44
C PHE A 405 -23.21 -15.14 -12.14
N LEU A 406 -22.78 -13.89 -11.95
CA LEU A 406 -22.92 -13.27 -10.63
C LEU A 406 -24.31 -12.71 -10.39
N THR A 407 -24.75 -11.73 -11.17
CA THR A 407 -26.05 -11.06 -10.97
C THR A 407 -27.24 -11.92 -11.35
N ALA A 408 -27.10 -12.81 -12.34
CA ALA A 408 -28.15 -13.76 -12.71
C ALA A 408 -28.40 -14.85 -11.65
N ARG A 409 -27.41 -15.19 -10.81
CA ARG A 409 -27.49 -16.36 -9.93
C ARG A 409 -27.34 -16.03 -8.45
N ALA A 410 -26.54 -15.04 -8.09
CA ALA A 410 -26.23 -14.65 -6.71
C ALA A 410 -26.97 -13.38 -6.28
N LYS A 411 -27.10 -13.19 -4.97
CA LYS A 411 -27.76 -12.01 -4.38
C LYS A 411 -26.73 -11.03 -3.86
N PRO A 412 -26.86 -9.73 -4.11
CA PRO A 412 -26.02 -8.72 -3.47
C PRO A 412 -26.11 -8.78 -1.94
N PHE A 413 -25.01 -8.54 -1.24
CA PHE A 413 -25.00 -8.51 0.24
C PHE A 413 -24.40 -7.22 0.81
N GLY A 414 -23.10 -6.99 0.56
CA GLY A 414 -22.46 -5.71 0.88
C GLY A 414 -22.17 -5.47 2.37
N ASP A 415 -21.30 -4.52 2.63
CA ASP A 415 -20.79 -4.19 3.96
C ASP A 415 -21.91 -3.64 4.87
N LYS A 416 -21.80 -3.87 6.18
CA LYS A 416 -22.81 -3.45 7.16
C LYS A 416 -22.16 -2.74 8.33
N CYS A 417 -22.75 -1.63 8.77
CA CYS A 417 -22.31 -0.97 10.00
C CYS A 417 -22.41 -1.93 11.20
N VAL A 418 -21.38 -1.95 12.03
CA VAL A 418 -21.26 -2.79 13.22
C VAL A 418 -20.98 -1.90 14.44
N PRO A 419 -21.65 -2.13 15.58
CA PRO A 419 -21.40 -1.36 16.80
C PRO A 419 -20.00 -1.66 17.37
N GLU A 420 -19.40 -0.67 18.06
CA GLU A 420 -18.04 -0.74 18.62
C GLU A 420 -17.86 -1.95 19.56
N GLU A 421 -18.91 -2.32 20.29
CA GLU A 421 -18.95 -3.44 21.24
C GLU A 421 -18.62 -4.78 20.58
N LEU A 422 -18.99 -4.97 19.30
CA LEU A 422 -18.66 -6.18 18.54
C LEU A 422 -17.28 -6.10 17.87
N VAL A 423 -16.73 -4.89 17.72
CA VAL A 423 -15.41 -4.65 17.11
C VAL A 423 -14.27 -4.93 18.09
N HIS A 424 -14.46 -4.64 19.38
CA HIS A 424 -13.44 -4.82 20.43
C HIS A 424 -12.81 -6.22 20.46
N GLY A 425 -13.52 -7.26 20.02
CA GLY A 425 -13.02 -8.63 19.98
C GLY A 425 -12.05 -8.93 18.83
N VAL A 426 -11.96 -8.05 17.82
CA VAL A 426 -11.15 -8.28 16.60
C VAL A 426 -10.23 -7.12 16.23
N GLN A 427 -10.51 -5.90 16.70
CA GLN A 427 -9.71 -4.71 16.43
C GLN A 427 -9.76 -3.74 17.62
N ALA A 428 -8.62 -3.13 17.95
CA ALA A 428 -8.55 -2.15 19.02
C ALA A 428 -9.29 -0.85 18.64
N VAL A 429 -10.51 -0.68 19.15
CA VAL A 429 -11.42 0.43 18.80
C VAL A 429 -10.81 1.81 19.04
N GLU A 430 -10.33 2.10 20.27
CA GLU A 430 -9.82 3.44 20.59
C GLU A 430 -8.58 3.82 19.74
N PRO A 431 -7.55 2.97 19.60
CA PRO A 431 -6.49 3.21 18.63
C PRO A 431 -7.00 3.42 17.21
N SER A 432 -7.98 2.62 16.77
CA SER A 432 -8.55 2.73 15.43
C SER A 432 -9.24 4.07 15.19
N VAL A 433 -10.00 4.58 16.17
CA VAL A 433 -10.65 5.90 16.10
C VAL A 433 -9.60 7.01 16.03
N ASP A 434 -8.58 6.94 16.90
CA ASP A 434 -7.49 7.93 16.91
C ASP A 434 -6.74 7.95 15.57
N TRP A 435 -6.34 6.78 15.07
CA TRP A 435 -5.55 6.65 13.85
C TRP A 435 -6.33 7.01 12.60
N THR A 436 -7.60 6.60 12.52
CA THR A 436 -8.49 6.98 11.41
C THR A 436 -8.70 8.49 11.37
N THR A 437 -8.87 9.13 12.54
CA THR A 437 -9.00 10.58 12.63
C THR A 437 -7.72 11.28 12.18
N ARG A 438 -6.53 10.78 12.55
CA ARG A 438 -5.25 11.31 12.04
C ARG A 438 -5.16 11.20 10.52
N ILE A 439 -5.53 10.06 9.95
CA ILE A 439 -5.53 9.83 8.49
C ILE A 439 -6.46 10.82 7.81
N PHE A 440 -7.71 10.91 8.26
CA PHE A 440 -8.70 11.82 7.71
C PHE A 440 -8.24 13.28 7.78
N PHE A 441 -7.85 13.76 8.96
CA PHE A 441 -7.44 15.16 9.16
C PHE A 441 -6.15 15.50 8.40
N THR A 442 -5.24 14.54 8.21
CA THR A 442 -4.07 14.71 7.35
C THR A 442 -4.48 14.90 5.90
N MET A 443 -5.34 14.04 5.35
CA MET A 443 -5.82 14.17 3.97
C MET A 443 -6.59 15.47 3.77
N GLN A 444 -7.46 15.83 4.73
CA GLN A 444 -8.23 17.06 4.70
C GLN A 444 -7.30 18.29 4.64
N HIS A 445 -6.24 18.31 5.45
CA HIS A 445 -5.26 19.40 5.47
C HIS A 445 -4.64 19.65 4.09
N TYR A 446 -4.13 18.62 3.42
CA TYR A 446 -3.51 18.79 2.11
C TYR A 446 -4.53 19.08 1.00
N LEU A 447 -5.70 18.44 1.04
CA LEU A 447 -6.73 18.67 0.03
C LEU A 447 -7.32 20.09 0.11
N HIS A 448 -7.51 20.62 1.33
CA HIS A 448 -7.91 22.02 1.52
C HIS A 448 -6.94 23.00 0.86
N GLN A 449 -5.64 22.71 0.87
CA GLN A 449 -4.62 23.58 0.25
C GLN A 449 -4.66 23.60 -1.27
N ILE A 450 -5.38 22.66 -1.90
CA ILE A 450 -5.63 22.64 -3.34
C ILE A 450 -7.11 22.87 -3.69
N GLY A 451 -7.90 23.41 -2.75
CA GLY A 451 -9.31 23.76 -2.95
C GLY A 451 -10.28 22.57 -3.00
N LEU A 452 -9.85 21.40 -2.50
CA LEU A 452 -10.65 20.18 -2.42
C LEU A 452 -10.97 19.84 -0.95
N GLU A 453 -11.94 18.96 -0.74
CA GLU A 453 -12.31 18.43 0.57
C GLU A 453 -12.58 16.92 0.47
N VAL A 454 -12.32 16.19 1.57
CA VAL A 454 -12.80 14.82 1.74
C VAL A 454 -14.07 14.84 2.58
N GLN A 455 -15.15 14.28 2.06
CA GLN A 455 -16.43 14.25 2.77
C GLN A 455 -16.57 13.04 3.69
N ASP A 456 -16.06 11.91 3.20
CA ASP A 456 -15.95 10.65 3.91
C ASP A 456 -15.02 9.70 3.17
N GLY A 457 -14.67 8.59 3.81
CA GLY A 457 -13.94 7.50 3.19
C GLY A 457 -13.72 6.33 4.13
N CYS A 458 -13.15 5.27 3.59
CA CYS A 458 -12.87 4.04 4.32
C CYS A 458 -11.39 3.67 4.24
N ILE A 459 -10.90 3.05 5.31
CA ILE A 459 -9.57 2.49 5.44
C ILE A 459 -9.64 1.14 6.15
N MET A 460 -8.56 0.37 6.03
CA MET A 460 -8.40 -0.87 6.77
C MET A 460 -7.21 -0.73 7.74
N LEU A 461 -7.41 -1.15 8.98
CA LEU A 461 -6.39 -1.14 10.01
C LEU A 461 -6.12 -2.56 10.49
N ASP A 462 -4.90 -2.82 10.92
CA ASP A 462 -4.52 -4.09 11.54
C ASP A 462 -5.25 -4.26 12.89
N PRO A 463 -5.19 -5.44 13.54
CA PRO A 463 -5.85 -5.66 14.82
C PRO A 463 -5.47 -4.64 15.91
N THR A 464 -4.26 -4.05 15.84
CA THR A 464 -3.82 -3.01 16.79
C THR A 464 -4.47 -1.65 16.56
N GLY A 465 -5.07 -1.43 15.39
CA GLY A 465 -5.66 -0.14 15.01
C GLY A 465 -4.65 0.95 14.67
N GLN A 466 -3.35 0.61 14.49
CA GLN A 466 -2.26 1.57 14.34
C GLN A 466 -1.49 1.45 13.04
N THR A 467 -1.72 0.39 12.26
CA THR A 467 -1.09 0.23 10.95
C THR A 467 -2.15 0.12 9.88
N MET A 468 -2.12 1.06 8.93
CA MET A 468 -2.99 1.01 7.77
C MET A 468 -2.51 -0.08 6.80
N TRP A 469 -3.46 -0.85 6.28
CA TRP A 469 -3.26 -1.77 5.17
C TRP A 469 -4.32 -1.58 4.09
N SER A 470 -4.15 -2.25 2.95
CA SER A 470 -4.92 -2.00 1.71
C SER A 470 -4.55 -0.67 1.05
N GLU A 471 -5.26 -0.30 -0.01
CA GLU A 471 -5.01 0.92 -0.76
C GLU A 471 -5.67 2.15 -0.12
N ILE A 472 -5.06 3.31 -0.35
CA ILE A 472 -5.68 4.62 -0.15
C ILE A 472 -5.64 5.37 -1.48
N ASN A 473 -6.79 5.68 -2.07
CA ASN A 473 -6.90 6.45 -3.32
C ASN A 473 -8.35 6.94 -3.53
N GLN A 474 -8.62 7.48 -4.71
CA GLN A 474 -9.92 8.01 -5.14
C GLN A 474 -11.08 7.01 -5.07
N ASP A 475 -10.81 5.70 -5.00
CA ASP A 475 -11.84 4.67 -4.85
C ASP A 475 -12.37 4.56 -3.42
N CYS A 476 -11.55 4.96 -2.43
CA CYS A 476 -11.78 4.75 -1.00
C CYS A 476 -12.46 5.94 -0.30
N MET A 477 -12.78 7.02 -1.01
CA MET A 477 -13.25 8.27 -0.40
C MET A 477 -14.16 9.07 -1.32
N ARG A 478 -14.82 10.10 -0.79
CA ARG A 478 -15.58 11.11 -1.56
C ARG A 478 -14.84 12.43 -1.55
N LEU A 479 -14.50 12.93 -2.74
CA LEU A 479 -13.67 14.12 -2.96
C LEU A 479 -14.43 15.14 -3.80
N LYS A 480 -14.65 16.33 -3.24
CA LYS A 480 -15.34 17.42 -3.94
C LYS A 480 -14.49 18.69 -3.90
N ARG A 481 -14.82 19.66 -4.75
CA ARG A 481 -14.35 21.04 -4.55
C ARG A 481 -15.03 21.64 -3.33
N ARG A 482 -14.25 22.36 -2.52
CA ARG A 482 -14.73 23.02 -1.30
C ARG A 482 -15.70 24.17 -1.57
N GLU A 483 -15.41 24.98 -2.59
CA GLU A 483 -16.28 26.06 -3.04
C GLU A 483 -17.01 25.64 -4.32
N THR A 484 -18.33 25.44 -4.22
CA THR A 484 -19.17 25.25 -5.40
C THR A 484 -19.37 26.60 -6.08
N THR A 485 -18.50 26.94 -7.03
CA THR A 485 -18.77 28.03 -7.96
C THR A 485 -19.98 27.63 -8.81
N THR A 486 -21.13 28.17 -8.44
CA THR A 486 -22.44 27.96 -9.03
C THR A 486 -22.41 28.14 -10.56
N ALA A 487 -22.47 27.03 -11.31
CA ALA A 487 -22.97 26.93 -12.69
C ALA A 487 -22.91 25.48 -13.22
N ASN A 488 -21.86 24.74 -12.87
CA ASN A 488 -21.65 23.35 -13.28
C ASN A 488 -21.78 22.46 -12.03
N GLY A 489 -22.49 21.34 -12.12
CA GLY A 489 -22.81 20.46 -10.98
C GLY A 489 -21.60 20.00 -10.14
N PRO A 490 -21.83 19.26 -9.04
CA PRO A 490 -20.76 18.91 -8.09
C PRO A 490 -19.58 18.21 -8.78
N ASP A 491 -18.42 18.86 -8.76
CA ASP A 491 -17.20 18.37 -9.41
C ASP A 491 -16.54 17.29 -8.54
N ALA A 492 -16.90 16.03 -8.81
CA ALA A 492 -16.40 14.87 -8.09
C ALA A 492 -15.06 14.39 -8.66
N PHE A 493 -14.09 14.16 -7.77
CA PHE A 493 -12.76 13.62 -8.12
C PHE A 493 -12.59 12.15 -7.69
N ASP A 494 -13.70 11.51 -7.32
CA ASP A 494 -13.74 10.20 -6.71
C ASP A 494 -14.60 9.21 -7.51
N LYS A 495 -14.81 8.01 -6.94
CA LYS A 495 -15.63 6.95 -7.54
C LYS A 495 -17.09 7.35 -7.81
N ASP A 496 -17.61 8.39 -7.19
CA ASP A 496 -18.97 8.88 -7.42
C ASP A 496 -19.21 9.25 -8.89
N VAL A 497 -18.17 9.63 -9.65
CA VAL A 497 -18.25 9.79 -11.11
C VAL A 497 -18.77 8.50 -11.75
N TRP A 498 -18.13 7.37 -11.44
CA TRP A 498 -18.54 6.03 -11.87
C TRP A 498 -19.92 5.64 -11.33
N ARG A 499 -20.22 5.93 -10.06
CA ARG A 499 -21.53 5.61 -9.47
C ARG A 499 -22.67 6.37 -10.14
N ALA A 500 -22.42 7.56 -10.69
CA ALA A 500 -23.42 8.35 -11.39
C ALA A 500 -23.63 7.88 -12.84
N GLY A 501 -22.56 7.60 -13.58
CA GLY A 501 -22.64 7.33 -15.04
C GLY A 501 -22.39 5.88 -15.49
N GLY A 502 -21.89 5.00 -14.62
CA GLY A 502 -21.54 3.62 -14.97
C GLY A 502 -20.57 3.53 -16.17
N SER A 503 -20.78 2.54 -17.04
CA SER A 503 -19.91 2.30 -18.20
C SER A 503 -19.79 3.47 -19.18
N ALA A 504 -20.70 4.45 -19.16
CA ALA A 504 -20.66 5.62 -20.04
C ALA A 504 -19.60 6.66 -19.64
N VAL A 505 -19.00 6.56 -18.43
CA VAL A 505 -18.04 7.56 -17.90
C VAL A 505 -16.63 7.02 -17.72
N LYS A 506 -16.26 5.93 -18.41
CA LYS A 506 -14.91 5.33 -18.31
C LYS A 506 -13.79 6.32 -18.59
N GLU A 507 -13.93 7.19 -19.58
CA GLU A 507 -12.92 8.22 -19.89
C GLU A 507 -12.94 9.33 -18.85
N SER A 508 -14.13 9.82 -18.50
CA SER A 508 -14.29 10.89 -17.51
C SER A 508 -13.72 10.53 -16.14
N ILE A 509 -13.80 9.27 -15.69
CA ILE A 509 -13.20 8.87 -14.41
C ILE A 509 -11.66 8.88 -14.49
N LEU A 510 -11.07 8.43 -15.60
CA LEU A 510 -9.62 8.49 -15.80
C LEU A 510 -9.13 9.94 -15.82
N ASP A 511 -9.83 10.82 -16.53
CA ASP A 511 -9.50 12.24 -16.61
C ASP A 511 -9.57 12.92 -15.24
N LYS A 512 -10.64 12.70 -14.48
CA LYS A 512 -10.81 13.28 -13.15
C LYS A 512 -9.76 12.79 -12.17
N TRP A 513 -9.43 11.50 -12.21
CA TRP A 513 -8.41 10.94 -11.31
C TRP A 513 -7.00 11.38 -11.70
N ASN A 514 -6.71 11.52 -13.00
CA ASN A 514 -5.47 12.14 -13.47
C ASN A 514 -5.37 13.61 -13.06
N GLN A 515 -6.47 14.38 -13.16
CA GLN A 515 -6.53 15.76 -12.71
C GLN A 515 -6.22 15.87 -11.22
N LEU A 516 -6.83 15.04 -10.37
CA LEU A 516 -6.51 15.02 -8.94
C LEU A 516 -5.04 14.69 -8.69
N ASN A 517 -4.52 13.64 -9.33
CA ASN A 517 -3.12 13.22 -9.18
C ASN A 517 -2.16 14.34 -9.58
N ALA A 518 -2.47 15.09 -10.65
CA ALA A 518 -1.67 16.22 -11.09
C ALA A 518 -1.67 17.38 -10.08
N LEU A 519 -2.84 17.74 -9.54
CA LEU A 519 -2.97 18.78 -8.51
C LEU A 519 -2.16 18.43 -7.25
N LEU A 520 -2.34 17.20 -6.75
CA LEU A 520 -1.62 16.71 -5.57
C LEU A 520 -0.12 16.63 -5.81
N ARG A 521 0.32 16.13 -6.97
CA ARG A 521 1.74 16.05 -7.32
C ARG A 521 2.38 17.43 -7.38
N ALA A 522 1.74 18.38 -8.07
CA ALA A 522 2.25 19.74 -8.17
C ALA A 522 2.38 20.38 -6.79
N HIS A 523 1.37 20.24 -5.95
CA HIS A 523 1.37 20.75 -4.58
C HIS A 523 2.50 20.16 -3.74
N LEU A 524 2.57 18.83 -3.63
CA LEU A 524 3.57 18.14 -2.81
C LEU A 524 5.00 18.36 -3.32
N ALA A 525 5.20 18.53 -4.63
CA ALA A 525 6.51 18.78 -5.24
C ALA A 525 7.01 20.19 -4.93
N SER A 526 6.10 21.18 -4.94
CA SER A 526 6.42 22.57 -4.60
C SER A 526 6.70 22.79 -3.10
N ARG A 527 6.41 21.79 -2.26
CA ARG A 527 6.58 21.85 -0.80
C ARG A 527 7.33 20.62 -0.28
N PRO A 528 8.65 20.49 -0.52
CA PRO A 528 9.42 19.37 -0.01
C PRO A 528 9.36 19.29 1.52
N PHE A 529 9.22 18.07 2.05
CA PHE A 529 9.06 17.82 3.49
C PHE A 529 10.17 18.45 4.35
N HIS A 530 11.43 18.26 3.93
CA HIS A 530 12.62 18.72 4.67
C HIS A 530 12.76 20.25 4.73
N GLU A 531 12.06 20.97 3.87
CA GLU A 531 12.04 22.44 3.82
C GLU A 531 10.82 23.03 4.55
N HIS A 532 9.67 22.37 4.47
CA HIS A 532 8.38 22.97 4.85
C HIS A 532 7.75 22.37 6.11
N GLU A 533 8.03 21.11 6.43
CA GLU A 533 7.24 20.35 7.40
C GLU A 533 8.06 19.64 8.48
N MET A 534 9.32 19.32 8.19
CA MET A 534 10.19 18.55 9.08
C MET A 534 10.39 19.22 10.45
N VAL A 535 10.50 20.55 10.48
CA VAL A 535 10.67 21.37 11.69
C VAL A 535 9.43 22.19 12.05
N ALA A 536 8.30 21.93 11.38
CA ALA A 536 7.06 22.63 11.69
C ALA A 536 6.57 22.20 13.08
N PRO A 537 6.21 23.13 13.98
CA PRO A 537 5.86 22.83 15.38
C PRO A 537 4.50 22.12 15.52
N HIS A 538 3.86 21.79 14.39
CA HIS A 538 2.50 21.29 14.32
C HIS A 538 2.41 20.19 13.26
N GLU A 539 1.58 19.20 13.55
CA GLU A 539 1.24 18.12 12.63
C GLU A 539 0.05 18.55 11.76
N ALA A 540 0.00 18.05 10.51
CA ALA A 540 -1.08 18.36 9.57
C ALA A 540 -2.47 18.05 10.18
N TYR A 541 -2.61 16.87 10.80
CA TYR A 541 -3.84 16.50 11.51
C TYR A 541 -4.12 17.40 12.72
N GLY A 542 -3.09 17.87 13.42
CA GLY A 542 -3.22 18.72 14.59
C GLY A 542 -3.70 20.13 14.22
N LEU A 543 -3.32 20.65 13.04
CA LEU A 543 -3.83 21.91 12.52
C LEU A 543 -5.33 21.83 12.23
N HIS A 544 -5.78 20.78 11.54
CA HIS A 544 -7.20 20.63 11.24
C HIS A 544 -8.03 20.31 12.49
N ALA A 545 -7.49 19.57 13.46
CA ALA A 545 -8.14 19.37 14.76
C ALA A 545 -8.42 20.69 15.50
N ARG A 546 -7.55 21.70 15.37
CA ARG A 546 -7.81 23.05 15.93
C ARG A 546 -8.98 23.74 15.25
N GLU A 547 -9.09 23.62 13.93
CA GLU A 547 -10.19 24.18 13.16
C GLU A 547 -11.53 23.60 13.65
N VAL A 548 -11.60 22.27 13.82
CA VAL A 548 -12.79 21.58 14.34
C VAL A 548 -13.12 21.99 15.78
N LEU A 549 -12.11 22.12 16.65
CA LEU A 549 -12.31 22.58 18.04
C LEU A 549 -12.77 24.05 18.14
N ALA A 550 -12.37 24.88 17.17
CA ALA A 550 -12.70 26.30 17.11
C ALA A 550 -14.07 26.60 16.46
N ASP A 551 -14.64 25.65 15.71
CA ASP A 551 -15.94 25.82 15.06
C ASP A 551 -17.08 25.81 16.09
N LYS A 552 -17.65 26.99 16.33
CA LYS A 552 -18.75 27.21 17.28
C LYS A 552 -20.08 26.62 16.81
N ASN A 553 -20.20 26.23 15.55
CA ASN A 553 -21.40 25.55 15.04
C ASN A 553 -21.43 24.08 15.44
N LEU A 554 -20.28 23.51 15.82
CA LEU A 554 -20.16 22.13 16.26
C LEU A 554 -20.44 21.99 17.76
N THR A 555 -21.17 20.93 18.12
CA THR A 555 -21.46 20.50 19.48
C THR A 555 -20.76 19.16 19.73
N LEU A 556 -19.43 19.20 19.87
CA LEU A 556 -18.61 18.00 20.04
C LEU A 556 -18.97 17.23 21.32
N THR A 557 -18.98 15.90 21.24
CA THR A 557 -19.09 15.05 22.44
C THR A 557 -17.81 15.12 23.27
N PRO A 558 -17.85 14.81 24.58
CA PRO A 558 -16.64 14.78 25.41
C PRO A 558 -15.54 13.86 24.85
N ARG A 559 -15.91 12.69 24.31
CA ARG A 559 -14.96 11.73 23.69
C ARG A 559 -14.20 12.35 22.51
N TYR A 560 -14.90 12.96 21.55
CA TYR A 560 -14.26 13.55 20.37
C TYR A 560 -13.52 14.85 20.67
N ARG A 561 -14.02 15.67 21.60
CA ARG A 561 -13.28 16.84 22.09
C ARG A 561 -11.92 16.43 22.66
N ALA A 562 -11.91 15.44 23.57
CA ALA A 562 -10.67 14.95 24.17
C ALA A 562 -9.73 14.34 23.13
N LEU A 563 -10.26 13.62 22.14
CA LEU A 563 -9.47 13.13 21.00
C LEU A 563 -8.80 14.27 20.25
N TYR A 564 -9.54 15.29 19.82
CA TYR A 564 -8.98 16.38 19.04
C TYR A 564 -7.98 17.21 19.85
N GLU A 565 -8.22 17.44 21.14
CA GLU A 565 -7.27 18.11 22.03
C GLU A 565 -5.94 17.34 22.12
N ARG A 566 -5.98 16.00 22.20
CA ARG A 566 -4.77 15.18 22.10
C ARG A 566 -4.07 15.36 20.76
N LEU A 567 -4.80 15.32 19.64
CA LEU A 567 -4.22 15.53 18.30
C LEU A 567 -3.56 16.90 18.16
N VAL A 568 -4.15 17.95 18.73
CA VAL A 568 -3.59 19.32 18.75
C VAL A 568 -2.30 19.39 19.55
N SER A 569 -2.24 18.68 20.69
CA SER A 569 -1.09 18.67 21.59
C SER A 569 0.08 17.81 21.09
N HIS A 570 -0.19 16.90 20.15
CA HIS A 570 0.80 15.96 19.65
C HIS A 570 1.72 16.63 18.62
N ASP A 571 3.00 16.69 18.95
CA ASP A 571 4.05 17.32 18.13
C ASP A 571 5.31 16.45 18.15
N ARG A 572 5.62 15.82 17.00
CA ARG A 572 6.79 14.95 16.84
C ARG A 572 8.01 15.68 16.27
N SER A 573 7.89 16.99 16.02
CA SER A 573 9.02 17.84 15.64
C SER A 573 9.89 18.20 16.85
N LYS A 574 9.31 18.16 18.05
CA LYS A 574 10.05 18.41 19.30
C LYS A 574 11.15 17.37 19.48
N LEU A 575 12.37 17.87 19.55
CA LEU A 575 13.50 17.10 20.05
C LEU A 575 13.20 16.73 21.50
N ARG A 576 13.34 15.45 21.85
CA ARG A 576 13.22 15.03 23.25
C ARG A 576 14.35 15.74 24.01
N SER A 577 13.99 16.66 24.90
CA SER A 577 14.94 17.25 25.84
C SER A 577 15.50 16.10 26.69
N SER A 578 16.82 15.93 26.64
CA SER A 578 17.58 14.95 27.43
C SER A 578 17.33 15.07 28.92
#